data_AF-A0A3N9NKM8-F1
#
_entry.id   AF-A0A3N9NKM8-F1
#
_cell.length_a   1.000
_cell.length_b   1.000
_cell.length_c   1.000
_cell.angle_alpha   90.00
_cell.angle_beta   90.00
_cell.angle_gamma   90.00
#
_symmetry.space_group_name_H-M   'P 1'
#
loop_
_entity.id
_entity.type
_entity.pdbx_description
1 polymer ?
#
loop_
_entity_poly.entity_id
_entity_poly.type
_entity_poly.pdbx_seq_one_letter_code
_entity_poly.pdbx_strand_id
1 'polypeptide(L)'
;MKKIKLLVFMFLFSAGLTTLFPCDISFETAKIVENGKNKINIKILVDIVHRNCPVDIEKTRLVFDGIQIEKKSPWIKIDACTWEMELTGTLPGNKTGEIHVVRECSKRGLHQESLKIEAQ
;
A
#
# COMPACT_ATOMS: atom_id res chain seq x y z
N MET A 1 28.20 -19.27 44.02
CA MET A 1 28.14 -18.06 43.17
C MET A 1 28.19 -18.32 41.64
N LYS A 2 28.15 -19.57 41.13
CA LYS A 2 28.23 -19.83 39.67
C LYS A 2 26.86 -19.84 38.94
N LYS A 3 25.74 -19.91 39.67
CA LYS A 3 24.38 -20.00 39.09
C LYS A 3 23.76 -18.66 38.70
N ILE A 4 24.31 -17.54 39.19
CA ILE A 4 23.79 -16.18 38.93
C ILE A 4 24.19 -15.68 37.53
N LYS A 5 25.34 -16.15 36.99
CA LYS A 5 25.81 -15.73 35.66
C LYS A 5 24.95 -16.28 34.50
N LEU A 6 24.23 -17.38 34.72
CA LEU A 6 23.37 -17.98 33.70
C LEU A 6 22.05 -17.22 33.52
N LEU A 7 21.54 -16.64 34.61
CA LEU A 7 20.23 -15.96 34.63
C LEU A 7 20.28 -14.58 33.96
N VAL A 8 21.42 -13.89 34.04
CA VAL A 8 21.64 -12.60 33.37
C VAL A 8 21.80 -12.76 31.85
N PHE A 9 22.36 -13.89 31.38
CA PHE A 9 22.53 -14.14 29.95
C PHE A 9 21.20 -14.46 29.24
N MET A 10 20.25 -15.07 29.96
CA MET A 10 18.93 -15.42 29.43
C MET A 10 17.99 -14.20 29.30
N PHE A 11 18.19 -13.15 30.10
CA PHE A 11 17.37 -11.93 30.05
C PHE A 11 17.74 -10.98 28.90
N LEU A 12 18.94 -11.14 28.31
CA LEU A 12 19.42 -10.30 27.19
C LEU A 12 18.91 -10.76 25.82
N PHE A 13 18.38 -11.98 25.71
CA PHE A 13 17.86 -12.53 24.44
C PHE A 13 16.36 -12.27 24.22
N SER A 14 15.64 -11.77 25.23
CA SER A 14 14.22 -11.42 25.13
C SER A 14 13.95 -9.95 24.77
N ALA A 15 14.99 -9.16 24.45
CA ALA A 15 14.84 -7.88 23.77
C ALA A 15 14.36 -8.14 22.34
N GLY A 16 13.07 -8.44 22.26
CA GLY A 16 12.42 -9.08 21.13
C GLY A 16 12.60 -8.30 19.84
N LEU A 17 12.86 -9.08 18.80
CA LEU A 17 12.57 -8.79 17.41
C LEU A 17 11.13 -8.30 17.33
N THR A 18 10.92 -6.99 17.41
CA THR A 18 9.65 -6.41 17.02
C THR A 18 9.62 -6.55 15.50
N THR A 19 8.95 -7.59 15.01
CA THR A 19 8.68 -7.75 13.58
C THR A 19 7.86 -6.56 13.17
N LEU A 20 8.53 -5.73 12.42
CA LEU A 20 8.17 -4.36 12.20
C LEU A 20 7.48 -4.47 10.83
N PHE A 21 6.15 -4.66 10.85
CA PHE A 21 5.35 -4.89 9.63
C PHE A 21 5.37 -3.66 8.70
N PRO A 22 5.34 -3.85 7.37
CA PRO A 22 5.15 -2.76 6.40
C PRO A 22 3.74 -2.15 6.54
N CYS A 23 3.49 -1.00 5.91
CA CYS A 23 2.12 -0.49 5.76
C CYS A 23 1.32 -1.44 4.89
N ASP A 24 0.04 -1.66 5.19
CA ASP A 24 -0.82 -2.51 4.38
C ASP A 24 -1.40 -1.68 3.23
N ILE A 25 -1.43 -2.26 2.03
CA ILE A 25 -2.01 -1.64 0.84
C ILE A 25 -3.11 -2.58 0.33
N SER A 26 -4.29 -2.03 0.07
CA SER A 26 -5.41 -2.79 -0.50
C SER A 26 -6.10 -2.01 -1.60
N PHE A 27 -6.87 -2.73 -2.40
CA PHE A 27 -7.57 -2.19 -3.56
C PHE A 27 -9.02 -2.62 -3.56
N GLU A 28 -9.89 -1.71 -3.99
CA GLU A 28 -11.25 -2.02 -4.40
C GLU A 28 -11.44 -1.54 -5.84
N THR A 29 -12.13 -2.35 -6.65
CA THR A 29 -12.37 -2.01 -8.05
C THR A 29 -13.85 -2.05 -8.36
N ALA A 30 -14.33 -1.04 -9.09
CA ALA A 30 -15.68 -0.98 -9.62
C ALA A 30 -15.65 -0.64 -11.11
N LYS A 31 -16.45 -1.36 -11.89
CA LYS A 31 -16.69 -1.01 -13.29
C LYS A 31 -17.73 0.08 -13.35
N ILE A 32 -17.48 1.11 -14.15
CA ILE A 32 -18.43 2.19 -14.38
C ILE A 32 -18.55 2.46 -15.88
N VAL A 33 -19.75 2.83 -16.32
CA VAL A 33 -19.98 3.31 -17.68
C VAL A 33 -20.21 4.81 -17.60
N GLU A 34 -19.28 5.60 -18.12
CA GLU A 34 -19.38 7.07 -18.12
C GLU A 34 -19.32 7.53 -19.58
N ASN A 35 -20.34 8.25 -20.05
CA ASN A 35 -20.47 8.73 -21.43
C ASN A 35 -20.34 7.62 -22.50
N GLY A 36 -20.90 6.44 -22.22
CA GLY A 36 -20.89 5.30 -23.14
C GLY A 36 -19.52 4.60 -23.27
N LYS A 37 -18.54 4.96 -22.44
CA LYS A 37 -17.24 4.28 -22.38
C LYS A 37 -17.12 3.45 -21.12
N ASN A 38 -16.59 2.23 -21.26
CA ASN A 38 -16.24 1.39 -20.12
C ASN A 38 -15.02 1.97 -19.41
N LYS A 39 -15.18 2.29 -18.13
CA LYS A 39 -14.10 2.75 -17.26
C LYS A 39 -14.02 1.87 -16.01
N ILE A 40 -12.92 2.01 -15.32
CA ILE A 40 -12.63 1.30 -14.08
C ILE A 40 -12.32 2.36 -13.04
N ASN A 41 -13.09 2.34 -11.95
CA ASN A 41 -12.76 3.08 -10.74
C ASN A 41 -11.96 2.14 -9.83
N ILE A 42 -10.80 2.59 -9.38
CA ILE A 42 -9.95 1.90 -8.41
C ILE A 42 -9.85 2.78 -7.18
N LYS A 43 -10.26 2.24 -6.04
CA LYS A 43 -9.96 2.81 -4.73
C LYS A 43 -8.72 2.11 -4.18
N ILE A 44 -7.72 2.90 -3.81
CA ILE A 44 -6.51 2.44 -3.15
C ILE A 44 -6.61 2.83 -1.68
N LEU A 45 -6.46 1.86 -0.79
CA LEU A 45 -6.34 2.12 0.64
C LEU A 45 -4.91 1.82 1.11
N VAL A 46 -4.39 2.70 1.95
CA VAL A 46 -3.10 2.51 2.62
C VAL A 46 -3.33 2.62 4.11
N ASP A 47 -3.14 1.52 4.84
CA ASP A 47 -3.17 1.49 6.30
C ASP A 47 -1.76 1.61 6.88
N ILE A 48 -1.54 2.68 7.63
CA ILE A 48 -0.30 2.96 8.31
C ILE A 48 -0.31 2.23 9.67
N VAL A 49 0.09 0.96 9.64
CA VAL A 49 0.06 0.06 10.82
C VAL A 49 0.96 0.49 12.00
N HIS A 50 1.92 1.39 11.77
CA HIS A 50 2.81 1.91 12.81
C HIS A 50 2.54 3.39 13.11
N ARG A 51 2.35 3.71 14.40
CA ARG A 51 1.98 5.06 14.88
C ARG A 51 2.90 6.19 14.40
N ASN A 52 4.20 5.92 14.27
CA ASN A 52 5.21 6.91 13.88
C ASN A 52 5.83 6.56 12.52
N CYS A 53 4.99 6.46 11.48
CA CYS A 53 5.50 6.33 10.11
C CYS A 53 6.27 7.60 9.73
N PRO A 54 7.55 7.50 9.35
CA PRO A 54 8.30 8.66 8.86
C PRO A 54 7.98 8.99 7.39
N VAL A 55 7.17 8.15 6.71
CA VAL A 55 6.88 8.26 5.28
C VAL A 55 5.53 8.95 5.11
N ASP A 56 5.59 10.18 4.62
CA ASP A 56 4.43 10.93 4.17
C ASP A 56 3.60 10.10 3.16
N ILE A 57 2.27 10.20 3.22
CA ILE A 57 1.38 9.53 2.28
C ILE A 57 1.63 10.02 0.84
N GLU A 58 2.00 11.29 0.67
CA GLU A 58 2.30 11.90 -0.64
C GLU A 58 3.57 11.33 -1.29
N LYS A 59 4.42 10.64 -0.52
CA LYS A 59 5.59 9.92 -1.05
C LYS A 59 5.25 8.55 -1.61
N THR A 60 3.99 8.11 -1.54
CA THR A 60 3.52 6.89 -2.21
C THR A 60 3.61 7.07 -3.72
N ARG A 61 4.39 6.20 -4.37
CA ARG A 61 4.51 6.21 -5.83
C ARG A 61 3.48 5.26 -6.44
N LEU A 62 2.83 5.70 -7.49
CA LEU A 62 1.93 4.89 -8.30
C LEU A 62 2.56 4.68 -9.67
N VAL A 63 2.69 3.43 -10.08
CA VAL A 63 3.16 3.05 -11.42
C VAL A 63 2.02 2.33 -12.12
N PHE A 64 1.75 2.72 -13.36
CA PHE A 64 0.65 2.18 -14.16
C PHE A 64 1.22 1.51 -15.40
N ASP A 65 0.80 0.29 -15.68
CA ASP A 65 1.09 -0.42 -16.92
C ASP A 65 -0.21 -0.85 -17.60
N GLY A 66 -0.33 -0.57 -18.90
CA GLY A 66 -1.53 -0.89 -19.68
C GLY A 66 -2.83 -0.19 -19.28
N ILE A 67 -2.82 0.73 -18.30
CA ILE A 67 -3.97 1.53 -17.85
C ILE A 67 -3.75 3.00 -18.19
N GLN A 68 -4.74 3.63 -18.83
CA GLN A 68 -4.78 5.06 -19.03
C GLN A 68 -5.60 5.72 -17.93
N ILE A 69 -4.94 6.41 -17.00
CA ILE A 69 -5.59 7.14 -15.91
C ILE A 69 -6.15 8.46 -16.43
N GLU A 70 -7.44 8.70 -16.21
CA GLU A 70 -8.16 9.90 -16.62
C GLU A 70 -8.41 10.86 -15.44
N LYS A 71 -8.68 10.31 -14.26
CA LYS A 71 -8.88 11.07 -13.02
C LYS A 71 -8.10 10.43 -11.88
N LYS A 72 -7.53 11.27 -11.02
CA LYS A 72 -6.84 10.89 -9.80
C LYS A 72 -7.23 11.87 -8.70
N SER A 73 -7.78 11.38 -7.59
CA SER A 73 -8.05 12.21 -6.41
C SER A 73 -6.75 12.50 -5.65
N PRO A 74 -6.71 13.52 -4.79
CA PRO A 74 -5.70 13.59 -3.74
C PRO A 74 -5.87 12.42 -2.76
N TRP A 75 -4.86 12.17 -1.94
CA TRP A 75 -5.01 11.30 -0.78
C TRP A 75 -5.95 11.96 0.24
N ILE A 76 -6.91 11.20 0.74
CA ILE A 76 -7.87 11.62 1.75
C ILE A 76 -7.67 10.73 2.97
N LYS A 77 -7.50 11.35 4.15
CA LYS A 77 -7.43 10.62 5.41
C LYS A 77 -8.84 10.23 5.84
N ILE A 78 -9.12 8.93 5.90
CA ILE A 78 -10.45 8.41 6.25
C ILE A 78 -10.53 7.94 7.71
N ASP A 79 -9.39 7.58 8.32
CA ASP A 79 -9.28 7.30 9.75
C ASP A 79 -7.86 7.65 10.27
N ALA A 80 -7.58 7.42 11.55
CA ALA A 80 -6.32 7.75 12.22
C ALA A 80 -5.07 7.27 11.46
N CYS A 81 -5.13 6.06 10.89
CA CYS A 81 -4.03 5.42 10.17
C CYS A 81 -4.33 5.16 8.68
N THR A 82 -5.57 5.32 8.24
CA THR A 82 -5.98 4.89 6.90
C THR A 82 -6.16 6.07 5.96
N TRP A 83 -5.57 5.93 4.77
CA TRP A 83 -5.67 6.89 3.68
C TRP A 83 -6.26 6.24 2.45
N GLU A 84 -6.99 7.03 1.68
CA GLU A 84 -7.71 6.63 0.50
C GLU A 84 -7.34 7.50 -0.70
N MET A 85 -7.25 6.90 -1.87
CA MET A 85 -7.19 7.59 -3.15
C MET A 85 -8.08 6.87 -4.17
N GLU A 86 -8.84 7.64 -4.94
CA GLU A 86 -9.62 7.13 -6.06
C GLU A 86 -8.95 7.47 -7.40
N LEU A 87 -8.92 6.46 -8.27
CA LEU A 87 -8.41 6.55 -9.63
C LEU A 87 -9.50 6.12 -10.60
N THR A 88 -9.74 6.89 -11.65
CA THR A 88 -10.59 6.47 -12.77
C THR A 88 -9.73 6.33 -14.01
N GLY A 89 -9.80 5.18 -14.67
CA GLY A 89 -9.04 4.93 -15.89
C GLY A 89 -9.74 4.02 -16.88
N THR A 90 -9.08 3.82 -18.02
CA THR A 90 -9.51 2.92 -19.09
C THR A 90 -8.37 1.97 -19.48
N LEU A 91 -8.72 0.85 -20.09
CA LEU A 91 -7.78 -0.13 -20.65
C LEU A 91 -7.78 0.01 -22.18
N PRO A 92 -6.89 0.83 -22.77
CA PRO A 92 -6.87 1.06 -24.22
C PRO A 92 -6.26 -0.15 -24.93
N GLY A 93 -7.07 -0.89 -25.69
CA GLY A 93 -6.62 -2.02 -26.54
C GLY A 93 -6.14 -3.27 -25.79
N ASN A 94 -5.65 -3.11 -24.55
CA ASN A 94 -5.17 -4.16 -23.69
C ASN A 94 -6.35 -4.78 -22.94
N LYS A 95 -6.46 -6.11 -22.97
CA LYS A 95 -7.40 -6.83 -22.11
C LYS A 95 -6.98 -6.79 -20.64
N THR A 96 -5.79 -6.31 -20.31
CA THR A 96 -5.25 -6.31 -18.95
C THR A 96 -4.44 -5.05 -18.69
N GLY A 97 -4.40 -4.61 -17.43
CA GLY A 97 -3.50 -3.57 -16.96
C GLY A 97 -3.10 -3.84 -15.51
N GLU A 98 -2.07 -3.14 -15.03
CA GLU A 98 -1.55 -3.32 -13.68
C GLU A 98 -1.27 -1.97 -13.01
N ILE A 99 -1.54 -1.90 -11.71
CA ILE A 99 -1.21 -0.76 -10.86
C ILE A 99 -0.23 -1.27 -9.80
N HIS A 100 0.92 -0.60 -9.65
CA HIS A 100 1.83 -0.83 -8.54
C HIS A 100 1.81 0.36 -7.59
N VAL A 101 1.59 0.09 -6.31
CA VAL A 101 1.66 1.08 -5.23
C VAL A 101 2.93 0.82 -4.46
N VAL A 102 3.84 1.79 -4.46
CA VAL A 102 5.19 1.64 -3.92
C VAL A 102 5.42 2.65 -2.80
N ARG A 103 5.76 2.14 -1.62
CA ARG A 103 6.14 2.94 -0.45
C ARG A 103 7.52 2.52 0.03
N GLU A 104 8.45 3.47 0.06
CA GLU A 104 9.80 3.25 0.55
C GLU A 104 9.98 3.89 1.92
N CYS A 105 10.33 3.06 2.91
CA CYS A 105 10.48 3.49 4.29
C CYS A 105 11.91 3.21 4.77
N SER A 106 12.60 4.23 5.27
CA SER A 106 13.96 4.11 5.80
C SER A 106 14.11 3.09 6.95
N LYS A 107 13.01 2.75 7.63
CA LYS A 107 12.97 1.78 8.74
C LYS A 107 12.49 0.37 8.35
N ARG A 108 11.90 0.21 7.16
CA ARG A 108 11.24 -1.04 6.73
C ARG A 108 11.69 -1.55 5.37
N GLY A 109 12.41 -0.72 4.62
CA GLY A 109 12.71 -0.96 3.22
C GLY A 109 11.54 -0.61 2.31
N LEU A 110 11.60 -1.18 1.11
CA LEU A 110 10.60 -1.04 0.07
C LEU A 110 9.41 -1.96 0.34
N HIS A 111 8.21 -1.39 0.33
CA HIS A 111 6.97 -2.15 0.28
C HIS A 111 6.24 -1.82 -1.04
N GLN A 112 5.79 -2.86 -1.72
CA GLN A 112 5.10 -2.75 -3.00
C GLN A 112 3.96 -3.75 -3.02
N GLU A 113 2.80 -3.29 -3.45
CA GLU A 113 1.64 -4.12 -3.73
C GLU A 113 1.14 -3.82 -5.14
N SER A 114 0.58 -4.82 -5.83
CA SER A 114 0.05 -4.62 -7.17
C SER A 114 -1.34 -5.17 -7.38
N LEU A 115 -2.06 -4.50 -8.27
CA LEU A 115 -3.40 -4.90 -8.70
C LEU A 115 -3.38 -5.11 -10.21
N LYS A 116 -3.57 -6.36 -10.61
CA LYS A 116 -3.87 -6.70 -12.00
C LYS A 116 -5.37 -6.53 -12.26
N ILE A 117 -5.69 -5.84 -13.35
CA ILE A 117 -7.04 -5.54 -13.78
C ILE A 117 -7.24 -6.16 -15.15
N GLU A 118 -8.36 -6.84 -15.35
CA GLU A 118 -8.69 -7.47 -16.63
C GLU A 118 -10.02 -6.93 -17.17
N ALA A 119 -10.05 -6.62 -18.47
CA ALA A 119 -11.25 -6.37 -19.22
C ALA A 119 -12.01 -7.70 -19.35
N GLN A 120 -13.10 -7.83 -18.60
CA GLN A 120 -14.06 -8.92 -18.84
C GLN A 120 -14.94 -8.57 -20.03
#